data_AF-A0A9Q0CCN0-F1
#
_entry.id   AF-A0A9Q0CCN0-F1
#
_cell.length_a   1.000
_cell.length_b   1.000
_cell.length_c   1.000
_cell.angle_alpha   90.00
_cell.angle_beta   90.00
_cell.angle_gamma   90.00
#
_symmetry.space_group_name_H-M   'P 1'
#
loop_
_entity.id
_entity.type
_entity.pdbx_description
1 polymer ?
#
loop_
_entity_poly.entity_id
_entity_poly.type
_entity_poly.pdbx_seq_one_letter_code
_entity_poly.pdbx_strand_id
1 'polypeptide(L)'
;MASTEPLSEVLVIGGTGHIGKFIVDRGQRPRSVSLLGDLYDHESLVKAIRAVDVVISAVGYLLLEDQKNIILAIKEAGNVKRFFPSEFGNDADRVCGVEPTKSMYAIKAQIRRAIVSEGIPYTFFCCNLWAGRFLQVDGIGLLLVQVAKLSYLVMEIPKLCKSI
;
A
#
# COMPACT_ATOMS: atom_id res chain seq x y z
N MET A 1 -8.83 3.69 32.79
CA MET A 1 -9.71 3.32 31.66
C MET A 1 -8.93 3.58 30.39
N ALA A 2 -8.57 2.56 29.61
CA ALA A 2 -7.94 2.79 28.32
C ALA A 2 -8.98 3.45 27.41
N SER A 3 -8.74 4.69 26.99
CA SER A 3 -9.53 5.31 25.93
C SER A 3 -9.35 4.46 24.69
N THR A 4 -10.41 3.77 24.27
CA THR A 4 -10.43 3.10 22.96
C THR A 4 -10.58 4.21 21.93
N GLU A 5 -9.46 4.72 21.43
CA GLU A 5 -9.45 5.57 20.24
C GLU A 5 -10.26 4.89 19.13
N PRO A 6 -11.18 5.60 18.45
CA PRO A 6 -11.95 5.01 17.36
C PRO A 6 -10.98 4.56 16.27
N LEU A 7 -11.02 3.27 15.96
CA LEU A 7 -10.17 2.66 14.95
C LEU A 7 -10.55 3.18 13.57
N SER A 8 -9.56 3.53 12.77
CA SER A 8 -9.80 3.94 11.38
C SER A 8 -10.28 2.77 10.54
N GLU A 9 -11.35 2.99 9.77
CA GLU A 9 -11.86 2.03 8.80
C GLU A 9 -11.02 2.08 7.52
N VAL A 10 -10.69 0.92 6.94
CA VAL A 10 -9.73 0.79 5.83
C VAL A 10 -10.36 0.07 4.64
N LEU A 11 -10.29 0.67 3.46
CA LEU A 11 -10.64 0.03 2.18
C LEU A 11 -9.36 -0.40 1.44
N VAL A 12 -9.30 -1.68 1.03
CA VAL A 12 -8.22 -2.21 0.19
C VAL A 12 -8.76 -2.55 -1.20
N ILE A 13 -8.35 -1.79 -2.21
CA ILE A 13 -8.69 -2.01 -3.62
C ILE A 13 -7.61 -2.91 -4.24
N GLY A 14 -7.99 -4.01 -4.90
CA GLY A 14 -7.02 -5.00 -5.38
C GLY A 14 -6.53 -5.97 -4.29
N GLY A 15 -7.33 -6.18 -3.23
CA GLY A 15 -7.01 -7.06 -2.10
C GLY A 15 -6.75 -8.53 -2.45
N THR A 16 -7.15 -9.00 -3.63
CA THR A 16 -6.87 -10.37 -4.11
C THR A 16 -5.54 -10.49 -4.87
N GLY A 17 -4.90 -9.36 -5.19
CA GLY A 17 -3.61 -9.33 -5.89
C GLY A 17 -2.43 -9.80 -5.04
N HIS A 18 -1.24 -9.83 -5.65
CA HIS A 18 -0.03 -10.38 -5.01
C HIS A 18 0.35 -9.66 -3.70
N ILE A 19 0.36 -8.32 -3.65
CA ILE A 19 0.54 -7.58 -2.39
C ILE A 19 -0.76 -7.54 -1.59
N GLY A 20 -1.87 -7.34 -2.28
CA GLY A 20 -3.18 -7.08 -1.69
C GLY A 20 -3.56 -8.14 -0.67
N LYS A 21 -3.31 -9.43 -0.99
CA LYS A 21 -3.64 -10.53 -0.08
C LYS A 21 -2.92 -10.42 1.26
N PHE A 22 -1.67 -9.95 1.28
CA PHE A 22 -0.90 -9.79 2.52
C PHE A 22 -1.34 -8.55 3.30
N ILE A 23 -1.75 -7.49 2.61
CA ILE A 23 -2.32 -6.29 3.24
C ILE A 23 -3.64 -6.65 3.92
N VAL A 24 -4.50 -7.39 3.21
CA VAL A 24 -5.78 -7.88 3.74
C VAL A 24 -5.52 -8.83 4.91
N ASP A 25 -4.73 -9.89 4.73
CA ASP A 25 -4.44 -10.89 5.77
C ASP A 25 -3.89 -10.29 7.08
N ARG A 26 -2.94 -9.35 6.98
CA ARG A 26 -2.42 -8.67 8.17
C ARG A 26 -3.34 -7.59 8.74
N GLY A 27 -4.19 -7.00 7.91
CA GLY A 27 -5.20 -6.03 8.31
C GLY A 27 -6.46 -6.66 8.86
N GLN A 28 -6.67 -7.97 8.65
CA GLN A 28 -7.88 -8.67 9.05
C GLN A 28 -8.04 -8.61 10.57
N ARG A 29 -9.11 -7.92 10.96
CA ARG A 29 -9.72 -8.00 12.27
C ARG A 29 -10.99 -8.85 12.14
N PRO A 30 -11.60 -9.32 13.23
CA PRO A 30 -12.83 -10.13 13.20
C PRO A 30 -14.03 -9.54 12.44
N ARG A 31 -13.95 -8.32 11.90
CA ARG A 31 -15.00 -7.64 11.13
C ARG A 31 -14.61 -7.27 9.69
N SER A 32 -13.64 -7.95 9.08
CA SER A 32 -13.33 -7.71 7.67
C SER A 32 -14.47 -8.18 6.77
N VAL A 33 -14.88 -7.32 5.83
CA VAL A 33 -15.92 -7.62 4.83
C VAL A 33 -15.31 -7.54 3.43
N SER A 34 -15.58 -8.54 2.59
CA SER A 34 -15.24 -8.50 1.17
C SER A 34 -16.39 -7.85 0.41
N LEU A 35 -16.08 -6.80 -0.35
CA LEU A 35 -17.02 -6.13 -1.24
C LEU A 35 -16.69 -6.49 -2.69
N LEU A 36 -17.71 -6.79 -3.49
CA LEU A 36 -17.58 -6.83 -4.94
C LEU A 36 -17.79 -5.40 -5.45
N GLY A 37 -16.86 -4.91 -6.25
CA GLY A 37 -16.93 -3.58 -6.85
C GLY A 37 -16.10 -3.51 -8.11
N ASP A 38 -16.33 -2.45 -8.89
CA ASP A 38 -15.64 -2.15 -10.13
C ASP A 38 -14.93 -0.79 -9.99
N LEU A 39 -13.70 -0.71 -10.49
CA LEU A 39 -12.91 0.52 -10.52
C LEU A 39 -13.48 1.56 -11.50
N TYR A 40 -14.29 1.11 -12.46
CA TYR A 40 -14.94 1.97 -13.46
C TYR A 40 -16.36 2.40 -13.07
N ASP A 41 -16.91 1.86 -11.97
CA ASP A 41 -18.17 2.32 -11.37
C ASP A 41 -17.89 3.38 -10.31
N HIS A 42 -17.91 4.65 -10.74
CA HIS A 42 -17.56 5.79 -9.90
C HIS A 42 -18.51 5.96 -8.70
N GLU A 43 -19.81 5.74 -8.86
CA GLU A 43 -20.79 5.90 -7.77
C GLU A 43 -20.58 4.86 -6.66
N SER A 44 -20.35 3.61 -7.06
CA SER A 44 -20.02 2.53 -6.13
C SER A 44 -18.70 2.81 -5.39
N LEU A 45 -17.69 3.31 -6.11
CA LEU A 45 -16.40 3.66 -5.53
C LEU A 45 -16.50 4.80 -4.50
N VAL A 46 -17.22 5.88 -4.83
CA VAL A 46 -17.49 6.99 -3.90
C VAL A 46 -18.24 6.49 -2.67
N LYS A 47 -19.26 5.65 -2.85
CA LYS A 47 -20.04 5.09 -1.75
C LYS A 47 -19.17 4.25 -0.80
N ALA A 48 -18.29 3.41 -1.34
CA ALA A 48 -17.36 2.62 -0.54
C ALA A 48 -16.34 3.51 0.20
N ILE A 49 -15.82 4.55 -0.44
CA ILE A 49 -14.83 5.46 0.14
C ILE A 49 -15.43 6.32 1.26
N ARG A 50 -16.68 6.74 1.14
CA ARG A 50 -17.39 7.50 2.20
C ARG A 50 -17.52 6.73 3.52
N ALA A 51 -17.45 5.39 3.46
CA ALA A 51 -17.56 4.53 4.64
C ALA A 51 -16.22 4.29 5.36
N VAL A 52 -15.09 4.78 4.83
CA VAL A 52 -13.75 4.49 5.36
C VAL A 52 -12.91 5.74 5.57
N ASP A 53 -11.92 5.66 6.44
CA ASP A 53 -10.97 6.74 6.69
C ASP A 53 -9.71 6.63 5.83
N VAL A 54 -9.32 5.41 5.49
CA VAL A 54 -8.07 5.10 4.78
C VAL A 54 -8.35 4.27 3.55
N VAL A 55 -7.74 4.65 2.43
CA VAL A 55 -7.81 3.89 1.17
C VAL A 55 -6.43 3.38 0.81
N ILE A 56 -6.31 2.08 0.52
CA ILE A 56 -5.10 1.43 0.04
C ILE A 56 -5.38 0.83 -1.33
N SER A 57 -4.69 1.32 -2.36
CA SER A 57 -4.70 0.74 -3.69
C SER A 57 -3.56 -0.25 -3.83
N ALA A 58 -3.90 -1.52 -4.04
CA ALA A 58 -3.00 -2.63 -4.32
C ALA A 58 -3.19 -3.18 -5.74
N VAL A 59 -3.67 -2.35 -6.66
CA VAL A 59 -3.95 -2.72 -8.05
C VAL A 59 -2.68 -3.12 -8.79
N GLY A 60 -2.81 -4.06 -9.73
CA GLY A 60 -1.69 -4.56 -10.51
C GLY A 60 -1.21 -3.58 -11.60
N TYR A 61 -0.12 -3.97 -12.26
CA TYR A 61 0.52 -3.19 -13.33
C TYR A 61 -0.45 -2.69 -14.41
N LEU A 62 -1.37 -3.54 -14.86
CA LEU A 62 -2.32 -3.24 -15.93
C LEU A 62 -3.35 -2.16 -15.56
N LEU A 63 -3.55 -1.90 -14.27
CA LEU A 63 -4.55 -0.96 -13.75
C LEU A 63 -3.90 0.26 -13.07
N LEU A 64 -2.60 0.50 -13.31
CA LEU A 64 -1.90 1.62 -12.66
C LEU A 64 -2.46 2.97 -13.08
N GLU A 65 -2.80 3.13 -14.36
CA GLU A 65 -3.38 4.38 -14.88
C GLU A 65 -4.81 4.59 -14.37
N ASP A 66 -5.57 3.50 -14.20
CA ASP A 66 -6.95 3.53 -13.71
C ASP A 66 -7.09 3.99 -12.26
N GLN A 67 -5.97 4.13 -11.53
CA GLN A 67 -5.97 4.78 -10.21
C GLN A 67 -6.46 6.22 -10.26
N LYS A 68 -6.51 6.87 -11.43
CA LYS A 68 -7.19 8.16 -11.63
C LYS A 68 -8.65 8.13 -11.19
N ASN A 69 -9.35 7.00 -11.36
CA ASN A 69 -10.74 6.85 -10.91
C ASN A 69 -10.82 6.86 -9.38
N ILE A 70 -9.85 6.25 -8.70
CA ILE A 70 -9.75 6.29 -7.22
C ILE A 70 -9.51 7.71 -6.74
N ILE A 71 -8.61 8.45 -7.39
CA ILE A 71 -8.32 9.86 -7.06
C ILE A 71 -9.59 10.70 -7.17
N LEU A 72 -10.33 10.57 -8.28
CA LEU A 72 -11.59 11.28 -8.49
C LEU A 72 -12.62 10.94 -7.40
N ALA A 73 -12.77 9.66 -7.08
CA ALA A 73 -13.73 9.22 -6.05
C ALA A 73 -13.33 9.66 -4.64
N ILE A 74 -12.03 9.65 -4.29
CA ILE A 74 -11.53 10.16 -3.01
C ILE A 74 -11.82 11.65 -2.87
N LYS A 75 -11.53 12.43 -3.93
CA LYS A 75 -11.79 13.87 -3.96
C LYS A 75 -13.27 14.17 -3.72
N GLU A 76 -14.17 13.44 -4.38
CA GLU A 76 -15.61 13.62 -4.20
C GLU A 76 -16.10 13.17 -2.81
N ALA A 77 -15.54 12.09 -2.26
CA ALA A 77 -15.93 11.58 -0.96
C ALA A 77 -15.53 12.55 0.17
N GLY A 78 -14.36 13.19 0.07
CA GLY A 78 -13.93 14.29 0.95
C GLY A 78 -13.63 13.92 2.40
N ASN A 79 -13.76 12.64 2.78
CA ASN A 79 -13.60 12.15 4.16
C ASN A 79 -12.30 11.36 4.40
N VAL A 80 -11.50 11.11 3.36
CA VAL A 80 -10.29 10.26 3.45
C VAL A 80 -9.17 10.98 4.19
N LYS A 81 -8.70 10.36 5.29
CA LYS A 81 -7.59 10.82 6.12
C LYS A 81 -6.22 10.39 5.57
N ARG A 82 -6.17 9.30 4.79
CA ARG A 82 -4.96 8.85 4.12
C ARG A 82 -5.22 7.97 2.91
N PHE A 83 -4.50 8.23 1.81
CA PHE A 83 -4.45 7.39 0.62
C PHE A 83 -3.06 6.77 0.41
N PHE A 84 -3.02 5.47 0.16
CA PHE A 84 -1.82 4.73 -0.25
C PHE A 84 -2.01 4.25 -1.70
N PRO A 85 -1.42 4.91 -2.72
CA PRO A 85 -1.46 4.41 -4.08
C PRO A 85 -0.63 3.14 -4.26
N SER A 86 -0.82 2.43 -5.37
CA SER A 86 -0.12 1.18 -5.70
C SER A 86 1.36 1.42 -6.05
N GLU A 87 2.17 1.63 -5.01
CA GLU A 87 3.60 1.94 -5.09
C GLU A 87 4.46 0.69 -4.90
N PHE A 88 4.38 0.06 -3.73
CA PHE A 88 4.94 -1.26 -3.32
C PHE A 88 6.18 -1.77 -4.08
N GLY A 89 7.17 -0.90 -4.28
CA GLY A 89 8.37 -1.21 -5.05
C GLY A 89 9.45 -0.14 -4.84
N ASN A 90 10.21 0.13 -5.89
CA ASN A 90 11.21 1.20 -5.88
C ASN A 90 10.55 2.57 -6.02
N ASP A 91 11.25 3.61 -5.57
CA ASP A 91 10.81 5.00 -5.69
C ASP A 91 10.75 5.45 -7.17
N ALA A 92 9.53 5.66 -7.66
CA ALA A 92 9.26 6.02 -9.06
C ALA A 92 9.90 7.35 -9.48
N ASP A 93 10.16 8.27 -8.55
CA ASP A 93 10.75 9.58 -8.87
C ASP A 93 12.30 9.55 -8.87
N ARG A 94 12.91 8.45 -8.40
CA ARG A 94 14.37 8.33 -8.22
C ARG A 94 15.01 7.20 -9.01
N VAL A 95 14.20 6.31 -9.57
CA VAL A 95 14.69 5.14 -10.31
C VAL A 95 15.02 5.50 -11.76
N CYS A 96 16.17 5.01 -12.23
CA CYS A 96 16.56 5.08 -13.64
C CYS A 96 16.27 3.74 -14.32
N GLY A 97 15.04 3.56 -14.81
CA GLY A 97 14.64 2.37 -15.55
C GLY A 97 14.89 2.49 -17.06
N VAL A 98 14.97 1.34 -17.73
CA VAL A 98 14.86 1.22 -19.20
C VAL A 98 13.46 0.69 -19.57
N GLU A 99 13.08 0.77 -20.84
CA GLU A 99 11.79 0.21 -21.26
C GLU A 99 11.74 -1.33 -21.08
N PRO A 100 10.58 -1.90 -20.68
CA PRO A 100 9.28 -1.23 -20.46
C PRO A 100 9.10 -0.62 -19.05
N THR A 101 10.06 -0.82 -18.15
CA THR A 101 9.95 -0.40 -16.75
C THR A 101 9.95 1.12 -16.58
N LYS A 102 10.63 1.85 -17.46
CA LYS A 102 10.62 3.31 -17.48
C LYS A 102 9.19 3.87 -17.65
N SER A 103 8.43 3.36 -18.62
CA SER A 103 7.03 3.74 -18.82
C SER A 103 6.16 3.45 -17.59
N MET A 104 6.37 2.31 -16.93
CA MET A 104 5.68 1.96 -15.68
C MET A 104 5.91 2.98 -14.56
N TYR A 105 7.17 3.38 -14.33
CA TYR A 105 7.49 4.37 -13.30
C TYR A 105 6.97 5.76 -13.68
N ALA A 106 6.93 6.11 -14.97
CA ALA A 106 6.33 7.36 -15.42
C ALA A 106 4.84 7.44 -15.08
N ILE A 107 4.07 6.34 -15.25
CA ILE A 107 2.66 6.29 -14.84
C ILE A 107 2.54 6.51 -13.32
N LYS A 108 3.37 5.85 -12.51
CA LYS A 108 3.36 6.06 -11.04
C LYS A 108 3.67 7.50 -10.67
N ALA A 109 4.69 8.11 -11.27
CA ALA A 109 5.03 9.51 -11.05
C ALA A 109 3.86 10.45 -11.43
N GLN A 110 3.16 10.19 -12.53
CA GLN A 110 1.96 10.94 -12.92
C GLN A 110 0.83 10.80 -11.88
N ILE A 111 0.58 9.59 -11.38
CA ILE A 111 -0.38 9.35 -10.30
C ILE A 111 0.00 10.12 -9.02
N ARG A 112 1.28 10.13 -8.64
CA ARG A 112 1.76 10.93 -7.50
C ARG A 112 1.46 12.42 -7.69
N ARG A 113 1.72 12.96 -8.88
CA ARG A 113 1.43 14.36 -9.19
C ARG A 113 -0.06 14.67 -9.11
N ALA A 114 -0.92 13.80 -9.63
CA ALA A 114 -2.36 13.95 -9.56
C ALA A 114 -2.86 13.95 -8.10
N ILE A 115 -2.36 13.05 -7.25
CA ILE A 115 -2.71 12.99 -5.82
C ILE A 115 -2.33 14.30 -5.12
N VAL A 116 -1.11 14.80 -5.35
CA VAL A 116 -0.62 16.05 -4.77
C VAL A 116 -1.44 17.25 -5.26
N SER A 117 -1.72 17.35 -6.55
CA SER A 117 -2.49 18.46 -7.12
C SER A 117 -3.92 18.51 -6.60
N GLU A 118 -4.49 17.37 -6.26
CA GLU A 118 -5.85 17.26 -5.72
C GLU A 118 -5.92 17.45 -4.20
N GLY A 119 -4.77 17.70 -3.53
CA GLY A 119 -4.72 17.95 -2.10
C GLY A 119 -5.10 16.75 -1.22
N ILE A 120 -5.06 15.53 -1.78
CA ILE A 120 -5.43 14.30 -1.07
C ILE A 120 -4.32 13.95 -0.07
N PRO A 121 -4.61 13.69 1.23
CA PRO A 121 -3.60 13.22 2.17
C PRO A 121 -3.04 11.86 1.75
N TYR A 122 -1.72 11.72 1.58
CA TYR A 122 -1.13 10.52 0.98
C TYR A 122 0.09 9.95 1.72
N THR A 123 0.42 8.70 1.38
CA THR A 123 1.72 8.06 1.70
C THR A 123 2.20 7.26 0.50
N PHE A 124 3.35 7.62 -0.08
CA PHE A 124 3.99 6.80 -1.12
C PHE A 124 4.89 5.75 -0.47
N PHE A 125 4.47 4.49 -0.49
CA PHE A 125 5.15 3.41 0.22
C PHE A 125 6.11 2.63 -0.70
N CYS A 126 7.40 2.99 -0.64
CA CYS A 126 8.46 2.35 -1.43
C CYS A 126 9.12 1.23 -0.62
N CYS A 127 8.67 -0.01 -0.80
CA CYS A 127 9.16 -1.18 -0.05
C CYS A 127 10.26 -1.98 -0.75
N ASN A 128 10.86 -1.42 -1.82
CA ASN A 128 11.93 -2.05 -2.60
C ASN A 128 11.55 -3.44 -3.15
N LEU A 129 12.47 -4.41 -3.07
CA LEU A 129 12.32 -5.75 -3.60
C LEU A 129 11.66 -6.68 -2.59
N TRP A 130 10.80 -7.56 -3.07
CA TRP A 130 10.04 -8.48 -2.23
C TRP A 130 10.80 -9.79 -2.07
N ALA A 131 11.18 -10.13 -0.84
CA ALA A 131 11.96 -11.34 -0.55
C ALA A 131 11.30 -12.61 -1.13
N GLY A 132 10.00 -12.80 -0.94
CA GLY A 132 9.28 -13.97 -1.45
C GLY A 132 9.18 -14.09 -2.98
N ARG A 133 9.59 -13.05 -3.73
CA ARG A 133 9.64 -13.06 -5.20
C ARG A 133 11.08 -13.09 -5.72
N PHE A 134 11.96 -12.28 -5.14
CA PHE A 134 13.33 -12.07 -5.65
C PHE A 134 14.39 -12.94 -4.96
N LEU A 135 14.13 -13.39 -3.73
CA LEU A 135 15.01 -14.29 -2.98
C LEU A 135 14.37 -15.68 -2.93
N GLN A 136 14.09 -16.27 -4.09
CA GLN A 136 13.84 -17.71 -4.18
C GLN A 136 15.16 -18.42 -3.87
N VAL A 137 15.41 -18.62 -2.59
CA VAL A 137 16.57 -19.34 -2.11
C VAL A 137 16.24 -20.83 -2.09
N ASP A 138 16.77 -21.57 -3.06
CA ASP A 138 16.84 -23.02 -2.95
C ASP A 138 17.77 -23.36 -1.77
N GLY A 139 17.33 -24.29 -0.90
CA GLY A 139 17.99 -24.96 0.24
C GLY A 139 19.19 -24.33 0.98
N ILE A 140 20.20 -23.85 0.27
CA ILE A 140 21.44 -23.26 0.78
C ILE A 140 21.27 -21.76 1.13
N GLY A 141 20.41 -21.02 0.45
CA GLY A 141 20.25 -19.58 0.71
C GLY A 141 19.43 -19.25 1.98
N LEU A 142 18.73 -20.23 2.57
CA LEU A 142 18.02 -20.05 3.84
C LEU A 142 18.98 -19.70 4.98
N LEU A 143 20.21 -20.21 4.94
CA LEU A 143 21.23 -19.93 5.96
C LEU A 143 21.65 -18.45 5.93
N LEU A 144 21.79 -17.84 4.75
CA LEU A 144 22.12 -16.42 4.62
C LEU A 144 20.96 -15.51 5.02
N VAL A 145 19.72 -15.89 4.74
CA VAL A 145 18.53 -15.15 5.23
C VAL A 145 18.41 -15.28 6.75
N GLN A 146 18.74 -16.43 7.35
CA GLN A 146 18.81 -16.60 8.80
C GLN A 146 19.86 -15.66 9.42
N VAL A 147 21.03 -15.54 8.78
CA VAL A 147 22.11 -14.63 9.20
C VAL A 147 21.67 -13.16 9.07
N ALA A 148 20.95 -12.80 8.00
CA ALA A 148 20.36 -11.48 7.86
C ALA A 148 19.24 -11.21 8.88
N LYS A 149 18.44 -12.23 9.23
CA LYS A 149 17.46 -12.15 10.32
C LYS A 149 18.14 -11.90 11.66
N LEU A 150 19.31 -12.49 11.90
CA LEU A 150 20.13 -12.25 13.09
C LEU A 150 20.64 -10.80 13.16
N SER A 151 21.06 -10.20 12.03
CA SER A 151 21.47 -8.78 12.03
C SER A 151 20.30 -7.80 12.16
N TYR A 152 19.11 -8.12 11.61
CA TYR A 152 17.89 -7.32 11.87
C TYR A 152 17.38 -7.47 13.32
N LEU A 153 17.50 -8.65 13.93
CA LEU A 153 17.16 -8.85 15.35
C LEU A 153 18.06 -8.05 16.29
N VAL A 154 19.33 -7.82 15.91
CA VAL A 154 20.27 -6.97 16.66
C VAL A 154 19.87 -5.48 16.59
N MET A 155 19.20 -5.02 15.52
CA MET A 155 18.68 -3.64 15.47
C MET A 155 17.37 -3.46 16.26
N GLU A 156 16.54 -4.50 16.44
CA GLU A 156 15.26 -4.41 17.17
C GLU A 156 15.37 -4.59 18.70
N ILE A 157 16.58 -4.66 19.28
CA ILE A 157 16.75 -4.62 20.73
C ILE A 157 17.73 -3.51 21.13
N PRO A 158 17.19 -2.31 21.39
CA PRO A 158 17.57 -1.58 22.59
C PRO A 158 16.33 -1.38 23.46
N LYS A 159 16.16 -2.26 24.45
CA LYS A 159 15.46 -1.88 25.69
C LYS A 159 16.39 -0.94 26.45
N LEU A 160 15.99 0.32 26.66
CA LEU A 160 16.24 1.17 27.86
C LEU A 160 15.74 2.59 27.53
N CYS A 161 14.96 3.31 28.34
CA CYS A 161 14.83 3.24 29.79
C CYS A 161 13.47 3.85 30.25
N LYS A 162 13.06 3.45 31.46
CA LYS A 162 11.93 3.94 32.26
C LYS A 162 12.16 5.36 32.80
N SER A 163 11.08 5.95 33.34
CA SER A 163 10.99 7.19 34.15
C SER A 163 11.04 8.47 33.30
N ILE A 164 10.05 9.37 33.28
CA ILE A 164 9.18 9.95 34.33
C ILE A 164 7.77 10.14 33.77
#